data_AF-A0A838HR71-F1
#
_entry.id   AF-A0A838HR71-F1
#
_cell.length_a   1.000
_cell.length_b   1.000
_cell.length_c   1.000
_cell.angle_alpha   90.00
_cell.angle_beta   90.00
_cell.angle_gamma   90.00
#
_symmetry.space_group_name_H-M   'P 1'
#
loop_
_entity.id
_entity.type
_entity.pdbx_description
1 polymer ?
#
loop_
_entity_poly.entity_id
_entity_poly.type
_entity_poly.pdbx_seq_one_letter_code
_entity_poly.pdbx_strand_id
1 'polypeptide(L)'
;MEIPSAIDRIIELLDSSKLETVNTSMRIPNALIGEAATLAVDELGAAASTTALTTAALRATLEALVMQAALEHHYEQHPATRRPSLADLAIAAAELDGHPLAGEPERLRRAAAEIVQRHPHADDDDVLLWAEAQSFASA
;
A
#
# COMPACT_ATOMS: atom_id res chain seq x y z
N MET A 1 4.23 23.45 11.36
CA MET A 1 3.87 23.35 9.94
C MET A 1 2.55 22.59 9.92
N GLU A 2 1.48 23.19 9.41
CA GLU A 2 0.16 22.52 9.36
C GLU A 2 0.27 21.31 8.43
N ILE A 3 -0.31 20.16 8.80
CA ILE A 3 -0.22 18.89 8.05
C ILE A 3 -0.53 19.07 6.54
N PRO A 4 -1.55 19.86 6.12
CA PRO A 4 -1.84 20.10 4.70
C PRO A 4 -0.69 20.79 3.98
N SER A 5 -0.02 21.75 4.63
CA SER A 5 1.11 22.47 4.03
C SER A 5 2.35 21.60 3.84
N ALA A 6 2.51 20.53 4.64
CA ALA A 6 3.58 19.56 4.45
C ALA A 6 3.28 18.59 3.29
N ILE A 7 2.03 18.13 3.18
CA ILE A 7 1.56 17.27 2.08
C ILE A 7 1.77 17.98 0.73
N ASP A 8 1.25 19.20 0.58
CA ASP A 8 1.37 19.98 -0.65
C ASP A 8 2.82 20.20 -1.06
N ARG A 9 3.67 20.51 -0.07
CA ARG A 9 5.10 20.75 -0.31
C ARG A 9 5.84 19.50 -0.75
N ILE A 10 5.53 18.34 -0.17
CA ILE A 10 6.17 17.09 -0.58
C ILE A 10 5.73 16.69 -1.99
N ILE A 11 4.44 16.84 -2.32
CA ILE A 11 3.93 16.59 -3.69
C ILE A 11 4.67 17.46 -4.70
N GLU A 12 4.78 18.77 -4.43
CA GLU A 12 5.51 19.70 -5.31
C GLU A 12 6.98 19.28 -5.52
N LEU A 13 7.64 18.81 -4.45
CA LEU A 13 9.03 18.35 -4.53
C LEU A 13 9.16 17.04 -5.32
N LEU A 14 8.21 16.11 -5.16
CA LEU A 14 8.17 14.84 -5.90
C LEU A 14 7.89 15.07 -7.39
N ASP A 15 7.00 15.99 -7.74
CA ASP A 15 6.68 16.33 -9.14
C ASP A 15 7.75 17.19 -9.82
N SER A 16 8.66 17.78 -9.05
CA SER A 16 9.69 18.65 -9.60
C SER A 16 10.65 17.88 -10.52
N SER A 17 10.79 18.34 -11.76
CA SER A 17 11.75 17.81 -12.73
C SER A 17 13.18 18.30 -12.48
N LYS A 18 13.50 18.75 -11.27
CA LYS A 18 14.82 19.29 -10.94
C LYS A 18 15.81 18.13 -10.86
N LEU A 19 16.78 18.13 -11.79
CA LEU A 19 17.79 17.08 -11.93
C LEU A 19 19.03 17.31 -11.04
N GLU A 20 19.00 18.30 -10.15
CA GLU A 20 20.12 18.57 -9.24
C GLU A 20 20.22 17.46 -8.20
N THR A 21 21.30 16.69 -8.26
CA THR A 21 21.60 15.63 -7.30
C THR A 21 22.69 16.07 -6.34
N VAL A 22 22.57 15.70 -5.07
CA VAL A 22 23.61 15.88 -4.06
C VAL A 22 24.09 14.52 -3.54
N ASN A 23 25.39 14.38 -3.36
CA ASN A 23 25.94 13.20 -2.68
C ASN A 23 25.56 13.25 -1.20
N THR A 24 24.89 12.21 -0.74
CA THR A 24 24.51 12.07 0.66
C THR A 24 25.24 10.87 1.25
N SER A 25 25.90 11.07 2.39
CA SER A 25 26.49 9.98 3.17
C SER A 25 25.43 9.43 4.12
N MET A 26 25.07 8.15 3.95
CA MET A 26 24.11 7.46 4.81
C MET A 26 24.79 6.27 5.49
N ARG A 27 24.48 6.02 6.77
CA ARG A 27 24.87 4.79 7.45
C ARG A 27 23.75 3.78 7.32
N ILE A 28 24.01 2.70 6.58
CA ILE A 28 23.02 1.66 6.28
C ILE A 28 23.68 0.30 6.59
N PRO A 29 22.96 -0.67 7.20
CA PRO A 29 23.53 -1.98 7.49
C PRO A 29 24.11 -2.67 6.25
N ASN A 30 25.27 -3.32 6.40
CA ASN A 30 25.95 -4.01 5.30
C ASN A 30 25.07 -5.09 4.66
N ALA A 31 24.35 -5.86 5.47
CA ALA A 31 23.45 -6.90 4.98
C ALA A 31 22.34 -6.34 4.05
N LEU A 32 21.95 -5.08 4.24
CA LEU A 32 20.90 -4.47 3.44
C LEU A 32 21.44 -3.97 2.09
N ILE A 33 22.51 -3.17 2.10
CA ILE A 33 23.04 -2.60 0.84
C ILE A 33 24.03 -3.54 0.16
N GLY A 34 25.02 -4.04 0.89
CA GLY A 34 26.11 -4.84 0.33
C GLY A 34 25.67 -6.21 -0.15
N GLU A 35 24.70 -6.82 0.53
CA GLU A 35 24.22 -8.17 0.22
C GLU A 35 22.87 -8.11 -0.50
N ALA A 36 21.80 -7.70 0.18
CA ALA A 36 20.45 -7.77 -0.38
C ALA A 36 20.21 -6.85 -1.59
N ALA A 37 20.59 -5.57 -1.49
CA ALA A 37 20.36 -4.62 -2.58
C ALA A 37 21.25 -4.92 -3.81
N THR A 38 22.52 -5.31 -3.59
CA THR A 38 23.39 -5.79 -4.67
C THR A 38 22.78 -6.97 -5.39
N LEU A 39 22.32 -8.00 -4.64
CA LEU A 39 21.68 -9.17 -5.23
C LEU A 39 20.41 -8.80 -6.02
N ALA A 40 19.58 -7.90 -5.49
CA ALA A 40 18.38 -7.45 -6.19
C ALA A 40 18.69 -6.70 -7.50
N VAL A 41 19.76 -5.91 -7.53
CA VAL A 41 20.20 -5.21 -8.74
C VAL A 41 20.79 -6.18 -9.76
N ASP A 42 21.74 -7.01 -9.33
CA ASP A 42 22.53 -7.84 -10.23
C ASP A 42 21.75 -9.06 -10.74
N GLU A 43 20.98 -9.72 -9.87
CA GLU A 43 20.31 -10.97 -10.21
C GLU A 43 18.85 -10.78 -10.65
N LEU A 44 18.16 -9.77 -10.10
CA LEU A 44 16.73 -9.52 -10.40
C LEU A 44 16.53 -8.36 -11.37
N GLY A 45 17.58 -7.60 -11.69
CA GLY A 45 17.46 -6.41 -12.54
C GLY A 45 16.57 -5.33 -11.94
N ALA A 46 16.46 -5.26 -10.60
CA ALA A 46 15.48 -4.40 -9.92
C ALA A 46 15.73 -2.90 -10.17
N ALA A 47 16.97 -2.50 -10.46
CA ALA A 47 17.34 -1.14 -10.84
C ALA A 47 18.70 -1.11 -11.55
N ALA A 48 19.10 0.05 -12.08
CA ALA A 48 20.41 0.24 -12.72
C ALA A 48 21.60 0.26 -11.74
N SER A 49 21.36 0.50 -10.45
CA SER A 49 22.36 0.48 -9.38
C SER A 49 21.68 0.45 -8.00
N THR A 50 22.44 0.14 -6.95
CA THR A 50 21.95 0.17 -5.56
C THR A 50 21.55 1.59 -5.13
N THR A 51 22.22 2.62 -5.63
CA THR A 51 21.84 4.02 -5.43
C THR A 51 20.50 4.33 -6.10
N ALA A 52 20.33 3.93 -7.37
CA ALA A 52 19.06 4.14 -8.09
C ALA A 52 17.90 3.42 -7.40
N LEU A 53 18.13 2.18 -6.93
CA LEU A 53 17.16 1.42 -6.15
C LEU A 53 16.78 2.16 -4.86
N THR A 54 17.76 2.69 -4.13
CA THR A 54 17.54 3.42 -2.87
C THR A 54 16.73 4.70 -3.11
N THR A 55 17.05 5.47 -4.16
CA THR A 55 16.30 6.68 -4.53
C THR A 55 14.87 6.35 -4.94
N ALA A 56 14.66 5.31 -5.75
CA ALA A 56 13.33 4.86 -6.16
C ALA A 56 12.50 4.40 -4.95
N ALA A 57 13.09 3.61 -4.05
CA ALA A 57 12.42 3.14 -2.84
C ALA A 57 12.05 4.29 -1.88
N LEU A 58 12.95 5.28 -1.72
CA LEU A 58 12.65 6.47 -0.92
C LEU A 58 11.50 7.26 -1.54
N ARG A 59 11.51 7.45 -2.86
CA ARG A 59 10.43 8.14 -3.59
C ARG A 59 9.09 7.44 -3.40
N ALA A 60 9.03 6.14 -3.66
CA ALA A 60 7.81 5.34 -3.52
C ALA A 60 7.28 5.38 -2.08
N THR A 61 8.17 5.30 -1.09
CA THR A 61 7.79 5.43 0.32
C THR A 61 7.19 6.81 0.63
N LEU A 62 7.79 7.89 0.12
CA LEU A 62 7.26 9.25 0.31
C LEU A 62 5.89 9.43 -0.36
N GLU A 63 5.72 8.92 -1.58
CA GLU A 63 4.44 8.94 -2.29
C GLU A 63 3.34 8.23 -1.49
N ALA A 64 3.61 7.01 -1.00
CA ALA A 64 2.67 6.25 -0.17
C ALA A 64 2.29 6.97 1.13
N LEU A 65 3.28 7.56 1.84
CA LEU A 65 3.04 8.32 3.07
C LEU A 65 2.19 9.56 2.82
N VAL A 66 2.44 10.29 1.73
CA VAL A 66 1.68 11.47 1.34
C VAL A 66 0.24 11.11 1.00
N MET A 67 0.04 10.04 0.20
CA MET A 67 -1.31 9.56 -0.13
C MET A 67 -2.09 9.19 1.12
N GLN A 68 -1.48 8.43 2.05
CA GLN A 68 -2.11 8.05 3.30
C GLN A 68 -2.48 9.26 4.15
N ALA A 69 -1.56 10.23 4.30
CA ALA A 69 -1.81 11.44 5.06
C ALA A 69 -2.92 12.31 4.44
N ALA A 70 -2.97 12.41 3.11
CA ALA A 70 -4.02 13.15 2.39
C ALA A 70 -5.40 12.51 2.58
N LEU A 71 -5.49 11.18 2.51
CA LEU A 71 -6.71 10.41 2.79
C LEU A 71 -7.18 10.61 4.24
N GLU A 72 -6.28 10.48 5.20
CA GLU A 72 -6.60 10.68 6.62
C GLU A 72 -7.16 12.09 6.86
N HIS A 73 -6.47 13.10 6.32
CA HIS A 73 -6.90 14.48 6.41
C HIS A 73 -8.24 14.74 5.73
N HIS A 74 -8.49 14.11 4.57
CA HIS A 74 -9.77 14.20 3.90
C HIS A 74 -10.92 13.68 4.77
N TYR A 75 -10.72 12.55 5.45
CA TYR A 75 -11.71 11.99 6.38
C TYR A 75 -11.94 12.85 7.62
N GLU A 76 -10.90 13.53 8.14
CA GLU A 76 -11.05 14.49 9.24
C GLU A 76 -11.89 15.71 8.83
N GLN A 77 -11.64 16.25 7.63
CA GLN A 77 -12.36 17.40 7.10
C GLN A 77 -13.80 17.08 6.66
N HIS A 78 -14.06 15.84 6.27
CA HIS A 78 -15.36 15.38 5.79
C HIS A 78 -15.88 14.23 6.66
N PRO A 79 -16.33 14.48 7.92
CA PRO A 79 -16.84 13.42 8.79
C PRO A 79 -18.08 12.70 8.24
N ALA A 80 -18.80 13.33 7.31
CA ALA A 80 -19.93 12.71 6.61
C ALA A 80 -19.49 11.62 5.62
N THR A 81 -18.24 11.67 5.14
CA THR A 81 -17.64 10.63 4.31
C THR A 81 -17.22 9.48 5.21
N ARG A 82 -18.00 8.39 5.20
CA ARG A 82 -17.68 7.18 5.96
C ARG A 82 -16.40 6.55 5.41
N ARG A 83 -15.43 6.24 6.28
CA ARG A 83 -14.28 5.40 5.90
C ARG A 83 -14.77 4.03 5.44
N PRO A 84 -14.35 3.55 4.25
CA PRO A 84 -14.70 2.21 3.80
C PRO A 84 -14.25 1.18 4.83
N SER A 85 -15.11 0.22 5.14
CA SER A 85 -14.70 -0.95 5.92
C SER A 85 -13.94 -1.94 5.04
N LEU A 86 -13.18 -2.86 5.65
CA LEU A 86 -12.52 -3.95 4.93
C LEU A 86 -13.50 -4.74 4.05
N ALA A 87 -14.73 -4.93 4.53
CA ALA A 87 -15.77 -5.58 3.75
C ALA A 87 -16.22 -4.75 2.54
N ASP A 88 -16.31 -3.42 2.68
CA ASP A 88 -16.66 -2.53 1.57
C ASP A 88 -15.56 -2.55 0.50
N LEU A 89 -14.29 -2.62 0.93
CA LEU A 89 -13.14 -2.76 0.02
C LEU A 89 -13.18 -4.10 -0.72
N ALA A 90 -13.36 -5.23 0.00
CA ALA A 90 -13.44 -6.55 -0.63
C ALA A 90 -14.63 -6.71 -1.59
N ILE A 91 -15.78 -6.08 -1.28
CA ILE A 91 -16.92 -6.04 -2.21
C ILE A 91 -16.56 -5.25 -3.46
N ALA A 92 -15.97 -4.06 -3.31
CA ALA A 92 -15.58 -3.23 -4.43
C ALA A 92 -14.51 -3.91 -5.30
N ALA A 93 -13.53 -4.60 -4.70
CA ALA A 93 -12.52 -5.38 -5.40
C ALA A 93 -13.17 -6.53 -6.20
N ALA A 94 -14.06 -7.31 -5.58
CA ALA A 94 -14.80 -8.37 -6.25
C ALA A 94 -15.60 -7.85 -7.47
N GLU A 95 -16.25 -6.70 -7.33
CA GLU A 95 -17.00 -6.07 -8.43
C GLU A 95 -16.08 -5.60 -9.56
N LEU A 96 -14.94 -4.97 -9.22
CA LEU A 96 -13.97 -4.45 -10.18
C LEU A 96 -13.33 -5.57 -11.02
N ASP A 97 -13.01 -6.69 -10.38
CA ASP A 97 -12.35 -7.84 -11.01
C ASP A 97 -13.33 -8.82 -11.67
N GLY A 98 -14.64 -8.59 -11.54
CA GLY A 98 -15.67 -9.51 -12.04
C GLY A 98 -15.64 -10.86 -11.32
N HIS A 99 -15.25 -10.88 -10.05
CA HIS A 99 -15.12 -12.07 -9.24
C HIS A 99 -16.50 -12.72 -8.98
N PRO A 100 -16.63 -14.07 -8.96
CA PRO A 100 -17.91 -14.72 -8.68
C PRO A 100 -18.57 -14.29 -7.37
N LEU A 101 -17.76 -13.96 -6.36
CA LEU A 101 -18.22 -13.48 -5.05
C LEU A 101 -18.83 -12.07 -5.07
N ALA A 102 -18.73 -11.32 -6.17
CA ALA A 102 -19.39 -10.02 -6.32
C ALA A 102 -20.92 -10.13 -6.15
N GLY A 103 -21.51 -11.27 -6.53
CA GLY A 103 -22.92 -11.57 -6.32
C GLY A 103 -23.29 -11.94 -4.87
N GLU A 104 -22.31 -12.10 -3.97
CA GLU A 104 -22.49 -12.58 -2.60
C GLU A 104 -21.93 -11.60 -1.53
N PRO A 105 -22.36 -10.32 -1.51
CA PRO A 105 -21.76 -9.30 -0.63
C PRO A 105 -21.89 -9.63 0.87
N GLU A 106 -22.96 -10.31 1.30
CA GLU A 106 -23.10 -10.73 2.71
C GLU A 106 -22.06 -11.78 3.11
N ARG A 107 -21.60 -12.61 2.17
CA ARG A 107 -20.54 -13.58 2.42
C ARG A 107 -19.21 -12.86 2.63
N LEU A 108 -18.91 -11.87 1.81
CA LEU A 108 -17.71 -11.04 1.95
C LEU A 108 -17.72 -10.27 3.28
N ARG A 109 -18.87 -9.74 3.72
CA ARG A 109 -18.98 -9.09 5.04
C ARG A 109 -18.66 -10.03 6.21
N ARG A 110 -19.18 -11.27 6.16
CA ARG A 110 -18.87 -12.27 7.19
C ARG A 110 -17.40 -12.68 7.16
N ALA A 111 -16.87 -12.94 5.96
CA ALA A 111 -15.47 -13.29 5.79
C ALA A 111 -14.54 -12.20 6.33
N ALA A 112 -14.80 -10.94 6.03
CA ALA A 112 -14.06 -9.80 6.57
C ALA A 112 -14.10 -9.72 8.10
N ALA A 113 -15.27 -9.92 8.71
CA ALA A 113 -15.40 -9.90 10.17
C ALA A 113 -14.66 -11.07 10.85
N GLU A 114 -14.56 -12.21 10.18
CA GLU A 114 -13.89 -13.41 10.69
C GLU A 114 -12.39 -13.41 10.50
N ILE A 115 -11.91 -12.92 9.34
CA ILE A 115 -10.50 -12.94 9.02
C ILE A 115 -9.74 -11.92 9.86
N VAL A 116 -10.31 -10.73 10.13
CA VAL A 116 -9.67 -9.71 10.97
C VAL A 116 -9.43 -10.20 12.39
N GLN A 117 -10.27 -11.11 12.90
CA GLN A 117 -10.06 -11.71 14.23
C GLN A 117 -8.85 -12.65 14.26
N ARG A 118 -8.47 -13.25 13.12
CA ARG A 118 -7.36 -14.20 13.00
C ARG A 118 -6.09 -13.57 12.45
N HIS A 119 -6.26 -12.62 11.53
CA HIS A 119 -5.23 -11.89 10.82
C HIS A 119 -5.60 -10.40 10.85
N PRO A 120 -5.19 -9.65 11.89
CA PRO A 120 -5.55 -8.24 12.07
C PRO A 120 -5.09 -7.30 10.95
N HIS A 121 -4.17 -7.77 10.09
CA HIS A 121 -3.62 -7.04 8.95
C HIS A 121 -4.12 -7.58 7.62
N ALA A 122 -5.25 -8.30 7.60
CA ALA A 122 -5.85 -8.80 6.38
C ALA A 122 -6.24 -7.65 5.44
N ASP A 123 -5.98 -7.85 4.15
CA ASP A 123 -6.43 -6.99 3.05
C ASP A 123 -7.69 -7.56 2.38
N ASP A 124 -8.14 -6.91 1.31
CA ASP A 124 -9.32 -7.30 0.52
C ASP A 124 -9.14 -8.63 -0.21
N ASP A 125 -7.95 -8.91 -0.73
CA ASP A 125 -7.62 -10.18 -1.37
C ASP A 125 -7.68 -11.34 -0.36
N ASP A 126 -7.15 -11.13 0.85
CA ASP A 126 -7.23 -12.10 1.95
C ASP A 126 -8.71 -12.42 2.30
N VAL A 127 -9.60 -11.41 2.26
CA VAL A 127 -11.04 -11.62 2.48
C VAL A 127 -11.65 -12.50 1.39
N LEU A 128 -11.31 -12.25 0.12
CA LEU A 128 -11.78 -13.06 -1.01
C LEU A 128 -11.33 -14.51 -0.85
N LEU A 129 -10.04 -14.72 -0.60
CA LEU A 129 -9.46 -16.04 -0.39
C LEU A 129 -10.12 -16.78 0.79
N TRP A 130 -10.34 -16.08 1.91
CA TRP A 130 -11.00 -16.67 3.07
C TRP A 130 -12.46 -17.02 2.79
N ALA A 131 -13.18 -16.16 2.07
CA ALA A 131 -14.55 -16.43 1.66
C ALA A 131 -14.63 -17.68 0.78
N GLU A 132 -13.74 -17.86 -0.19
CA GLU A 132 -13.66 -19.05 -1.04
C GLU A 132 -13.33 -20.32 -0.26
N ALA A 133 -12.33 -20.27 0.62
CA ALA A 133 -11.95 -21.41 1.45
C ALA A 133 -13.15 -21.96 2.26
N GLN A 134 -14.02 -21.08 2.74
CA GLN A 134 -15.23 -21.49 3.46
C GLN A 134 -16.24 -22.26 2.60
N SER A 135 -16.31 -22.04 1.29
CA SER A 135 -17.18 -22.87 0.42
C SER A 135 -16.68 -24.30 0.32
N PHE A 136 -15.37 -24.52 0.30
CA PHE A 136 -14.80 -25.86 0.24
C PHE A 136 -14.96 -26.62 1.55
N ALA A 137 -14.94 -25.92 2.69
CA ALA A 137 -15.14 -26.54 4.00
C ALA A 137 -16.61 -26.89 4.32
N SER A 138 -17.55 -26.30 3.59
CA SER A 138 -19.00 -26.47 3.80
C SER A 138 -19.67 -27.43 2.79
N ALA A 139 -18.89 -27.98 1.86
CA ALA A 139 -19.31 -28.92 0.81
C ALA A 139 -18.93 -30.37 1.18
#